data_AF-B9SMB9-F1
#
_entry.id   AF-B9SMB9-F1
#
_cell.length_a   1.000
_cell.length_b   1.000
_cell.length_c   1.000
_cell.angle_alpha   90.00
_cell.angle_beta   90.00
_cell.angle_gamma   90.00
#
_symmetry.space_group_name_H-M   'P 1'
#
loop_
_entity.id
_entity.type
_entity.pdbx_description
1 polymer ?
#
loop_
_entity_poly.entity_id
_entity_poly.type
_entity_poly.pdbx_seq_one_letter_code
_entity_poly.pdbx_strand_id
1 'polypeptide(L)'
;MPLCVGASSCWAFSIVAAVEGINKIVTGKLISLSDQELVDCDRSYNAGCNGDLVDNAFQFIINNGGIDTDKDYPYQAVDGKRDMTKVLQVYIIKAH
;
A
#
# COMPACT_ATOMS: atom_id res chain seq x y z
N MET A 1 -12.30 -9.86 -12.35
CA MET A 1 -11.48 -8.89 -11.60
C MET A 1 -11.03 -7.84 -12.60
N PRO A 2 -11.32 -6.55 -12.36
CA PRO A 2 -10.84 -5.48 -13.23
C PRO A 2 -9.30 -5.38 -13.16
N LEU A 3 -8.68 -5.10 -14.29
CA LEU A 3 -7.23 -4.86 -14.40
C LEU A 3 -6.91 -3.44 -13.94
N CYS A 4 -5.84 -3.29 -13.15
CA CYS A 4 -5.28 -2.00 -12.76
C CYS A 4 -4.34 -1.53 -13.88
N VAL A 5 -4.81 -0.64 -14.74
CA VAL A 5 -3.99 -0.09 -15.85
C VAL A 5 -3.73 1.39 -15.63
N GLY A 6 -2.45 1.76 -15.55
CA GLY A 6 -1.90 3.11 -15.66
C GLY A 6 -2.34 4.12 -14.61
N ALA A 7 -3.58 4.60 -14.69
CA ALA A 7 -4.12 5.67 -13.84
C ALA A 7 -4.92 5.15 -12.64
N SER A 8 -5.33 3.87 -12.65
CA SER A 8 -6.24 3.39 -11.63
C SER A 8 -5.58 2.84 -10.36
N SER A 9 -4.28 2.56 -10.42
CA SER A 9 -3.42 2.21 -9.27
C SER A 9 -2.38 3.28 -8.95
N CYS A 10 -2.31 4.39 -9.70
CA CYS A 10 -1.28 5.42 -9.51
C CYS A 10 -1.30 6.06 -8.12
N TRP A 11 -2.47 6.09 -7.48
CA TRP A 11 -2.64 6.53 -6.10
C TRP A 11 -1.85 5.63 -5.13
N ALA A 12 -1.92 4.30 -5.29
CA ALA A 12 -1.21 3.34 -4.46
C ALA A 12 0.31 3.52 -4.60
N PHE A 13 0.81 3.60 -5.85
CA PHE A 13 2.22 3.87 -6.14
C PHE A 13 2.70 5.20 -5.55
N SER A 14 1.87 6.25 -5.61
CA SER A 14 2.25 7.57 -5.07
C SER A 14 2.39 7.54 -3.55
N ILE A 15 1.48 6.83 -2.88
CA ILE A 15 1.51 6.67 -1.41
C ILE A 15 2.67 5.80 -0.99
N VAL A 16 2.85 4.64 -1.62
CA VAL A 16 3.97 3.74 -1.36
C VAL A 16 5.29 4.48 -1.52
N ALA A 17 5.50 5.21 -2.62
CA ALA A 17 6.73 5.97 -2.82
C ALA A 17 6.98 7.03 -1.72
N ALA A 18 5.92 7.74 -1.27
CA ALA A 18 6.04 8.71 -0.19
C ALA A 18 6.43 8.05 1.15
N VAL A 19 5.80 6.91 1.43
CA VAL A 19 5.97 6.07 2.64
C VAL A 19 7.36 5.42 2.66
N GLU A 20 7.84 4.90 1.53
CA GLU A 20 9.21 4.41 1.36
C GLU A 20 10.25 5.53 1.54
N GLY A 21 9.98 6.71 0.97
CA GLY A 21 10.84 7.87 1.06
C GLY A 21 11.03 8.35 2.49
N ILE A 22 9.93 8.53 3.24
CA ILE A 22 10.02 8.92 4.65
C ILE A 22 10.67 7.83 5.50
N ASN A 23 10.40 6.55 5.23
CA ASN A 23 11.08 5.44 5.91
C ASN A 23 12.59 5.48 5.70
N LYS A 24 13.07 5.77 4.48
CA LYS A 24 14.50 5.94 4.18
C LYS A 24 15.10 7.12 4.93
N ILE A 25 14.38 8.24 5.04
CA ILE A 25 14.85 9.43 5.77
C ILE A 25 14.97 9.13 7.28
N VAL A 26 13.97 8.50 7.87
CA VAL A 26 13.90 8.28 9.33
C VAL A 26 14.80 7.12 9.79
N THR A 27 14.82 6.02 9.04
CA THR A 27 15.51 4.79 9.45
C THR A 27 16.85 4.56 8.76
N GLY A 28 17.14 5.30 7.69
CA GLY A 28 18.27 5.06 6.81
C GLY A 28 18.10 3.85 5.89
N LYS A 29 16.98 3.11 5.94
CA LYS A 29 16.71 1.92 5.14
C LYS A 29 15.66 2.19 4.08
N LEU A 30 15.98 1.89 2.83
CA LEU A 30 15.01 1.90 1.74
C LEU A 30 14.43 0.49 1.67
N ILE A 31 13.14 0.35 1.96
CA ILE A 31 12.41 -0.91 1.94
C ILE A 31 11.34 -0.74 0.88
N SER A 32 11.21 -1.71 -0.03
CA SER A 32 10.17 -1.69 -1.04
C SER A 32 8.85 -2.21 -0.45
N LEU A 33 7.77 -1.45 -0.56
CA LEU A 33 6.49 -1.72 0.08
C LEU A 33 5.41 -2.10 -0.95
N SER A 34 4.36 -2.77 -0.49
CA SER A 34 3.37 -3.39 -1.36
C SER A 34 2.30 -2.42 -1.87
N ASP A 35 2.35 -2.07 -3.16
CA ASP A 35 1.25 -1.37 -3.82
C ASP A 35 -0.04 -2.19 -3.83
N GLN A 36 0.08 -3.52 -3.93
CA GLN A 36 -1.07 -4.42 -4.04
C GLN A 36 -1.84 -4.56 -2.73
N GLU A 37 -1.16 -4.45 -1.58
CA GLU A 37 -1.86 -4.47 -0.29
C GLU A 37 -2.83 -3.28 -0.21
N LEU A 38 -2.42 -2.09 -0.67
CA LEU A 38 -3.33 -0.93 -0.74
C LEU A 38 -4.49 -1.19 -1.71
N VAL A 39 -4.21 -1.70 -2.91
CA VAL A 39 -5.25 -2.05 -3.89
C VAL A 39 -6.25 -3.06 -3.33
N ASP A 40 -5.79 -4.05 -2.58
CA ASP A 40 -6.64 -5.15 -2.12
C ASP A 40 -7.36 -4.85 -0.79
N CYS A 41 -6.72 -4.08 0.10
CA CYS A 41 -7.08 -3.97 1.51
C CYS A 41 -7.63 -2.60 1.92
N ASP A 42 -7.19 -1.50 1.30
CA ASP A 42 -7.87 -0.23 1.51
C ASP A 42 -9.19 -0.31 0.74
N ARG A 43 -10.32 -0.19 1.44
CA ARG A 43 -11.68 -0.29 0.88
C ARG A 43 -12.57 0.84 1.39
N SER A 44 -11.95 1.85 1.98
CA SER A 44 -12.63 2.90 2.72
C SER A 44 -13.40 3.84 1.79
N TYR A 45 -12.86 4.13 0.60
CA TYR A 45 -13.47 5.01 -0.41
C TYR A 45 -13.09 4.58 -1.84
N ASN A 46 -13.99 3.89 -2.57
CA ASN A 46 -13.82 3.51 -3.99
C ASN A 46 -12.50 2.79 -4.36
N ALA A 47 -11.85 2.13 -3.42
CA ALA A 47 -10.52 1.58 -3.61
C ALA A 47 -10.45 0.24 -4.38
N GLY A 48 -9.24 -0.09 -4.81
CA GLY A 48 -8.94 -1.09 -5.83
C GLY A 48 -8.46 -0.43 -7.12
N CYS A 49 -8.75 -1.04 -8.26
CA CYS A 49 -8.39 -0.50 -9.58
C CYS A 49 -9.32 0.63 -10.05
N ASN A 50 -9.91 1.41 -9.15
CA ASN A 50 -10.75 2.57 -9.47
C ASN A 50 -10.23 3.89 -8.87
N GLY A 51 -9.20 3.82 -8.02
CA GLY A 51 -8.61 4.98 -7.37
C GLY A 51 -9.12 5.21 -5.94
N ASP A 52 -8.25 5.74 -5.08
CA ASP A 52 -8.60 6.29 -3.77
C ASP A 52 -7.99 7.70 -3.61
N LEU A 53 -8.44 8.43 -2.59
CA LEU A 53 -7.83 9.65 -2.13
C LEU A 53 -6.57 9.36 -1.33
N VAL A 54 -5.53 10.14 -1.59
CA VAL A 54 -4.21 10.05 -0.94
C VAL A 54 -4.32 10.09 0.59
N ASP A 55 -5.14 10.99 1.15
CA ASP A 55 -5.30 11.13 2.60
C ASP A 55 -5.91 9.87 3.25
N ASN A 56 -6.83 9.20 2.56
CA ASN A 56 -7.43 7.95 3.04
C ASN A 56 -6.40 6.83 3.08
N ALA A 57 -5.57 6.72 2.03
CA ALA A 57 -4.53 5.71 1.93
C ALA A 57 -3.49 5.85 3.05
N PHE A 58 -3.08 7.08 3.39
CA PHE A 58 -2.22 7.30 4.56
C PHE A 58 -2.91 6.87 5.86
N GLN A 59 -4.19 7.22 6.03
CA GLN A 59 -4.95 6.83 7.23
C GLN A 59 -5.13 5.31 7.31
N PHE A 60 -5.32 4.62 6.18
CA PHE A 60 -5.35 3.18 6.11
C PHE A 60 -4.04 2.58 6.60
N ILE A 61 -2.89 3.05 6.10
CA ILE A 61 -1.56 2.56 6.53
C ILE A 61 -1.39 2.74 8.05
N ILE A 62 -1.76 3.90 8.59
CA ILE A 62 -1.70 4.17 10.03
C ILE A 62 -2.60 3.19 10.82
N ASN A 63 -3.85 3.01 10.37
CA ASN A 63 -4.82 2.15 11.05
C ASN A 63 -4.50 0.65 10.91
N ASN A 64 -3.88 0.25 9.80
CA ASN A 64 -3.42 -1.10 9.53
C ASN A 64 -2.13 -1.45 10.32
N GLY A 65 -1.49 -0.45 10.94
CA GLY A 65 -0.24 -0.61 11.68
C GLY A 65 1.02 -0.55 10.81
N GLY A 66 0.86 -0.11 9.56
CA GLY A 66 1.88 -0.04 8.51
C GLY A 66 1.43 -0.74 7.23
N ILE A 67 2.40 -1.20 6.44
CA ILE A 67 2.20 -1.88 5.16
C ILE A 67 3.28 -2.98 4.96
N ASP A 68 2.94 -4.06 4.27
CA ASP A 68 3.83 -5.17 3.91
C ASP A 68 4.87 -4.77 2.84
N THR A 69 5.89 -5.60 2.67
CA THR A 69 6.84 -5.43 1.55
C THR A 69 6.25 -5.92 0.22
N ASP A 70 6.74 -5.37 -0.89
CA ASP A 70 6.40 -5.91 -2.22
C ASP A 70 6.82 -7.39 -2.36
N LYS A 71 7.85 -7.83 -1.64
CA LYS A 71 8.26 -9.25 -1.65
C LYS A 71 7.19 -10.16 -1.02
N ASP A 72 6.58 -9.73 0.07
CA ASP A 72 5.61 -10.53 0.83
C ASP A 72 4.20 -10.42 0.22
N TYR A 73 3.89 -9.27 -0.41
CA TYR A 73 2.64 -9.03 -1.10
C TYR A 73 2.90 -8.40 -2.49
N PRO A 74 3.27 -9.19 -3.52
CA PRO A 74 3.71 -8.66 -4.81
C PRO A 74 2.59 -8.06 -5.67
N TYR A 75 2.91 -7.02 -6.43
CA TYR A 75 1.99 -6.40 -7.39
C TYR A 75 1.47 -7.37 -8.47
N GLN A 76 0.14 -7.49 -8.56
CA GLN A 76 -0.57 -8.34 -9.51
C GLN A 76 -1.32 -7.55 -10.59
N ALA A 77 -1.37 -6.22 -10.46
CA ALA A 77 -2.08 -5.34 -11.40
C ALA A 77 -3.55 -5.71 -11.62
N VAL A 78 -4.19 -6.30 -10.62
CA VAL A 78 -5.61 -6.67 -10.64
C VAL A 78 -6.24 -6.32 -9.30
N ASP A 79 -7.54 -6.04 -9.32
CA ASP A 79 -8.29 -5.85 -8.09
C ASP A 79 -8.52 -7.22 -7.43
N GLY A 80 -7.91 -7.43 -6.26
CA GLY A 80 -7.93 -8.68 -5.52
C GLY A 80 -8.84 -8.64 -4.30
N LYS A 81 -8.88 -9.74 -3.56
CA LYS A 81 -9.41 -9.74 -2.19
C LYS A 81 -8.22 -9.67 -1.24
N ARG A 82 -8.39 -8.96 -0.13
CA ARG A 82 -7.44 -8.94 0.98
C ARG A 82 -7.02 -10.37 1.35
N ASP A 83 -5.75 -10.68 1.14
CA ASP A 83 -5.14 -11.95 1.52
C ASP A 83 -4.65 -11.88 2.96
N MET A 84 -5.53 -12.24 3.91
CA MET A 84 -5.22 -12.19 5.35
C MET A 84 -4.05 -13.09 5.78
N THR A 85 -3.59 -14.00 4.93
CA THR A 85 -2.42 -14.86 5.24
C THR A 85 -1.09 -14.13 5.06
N LYS A 86 -1.10 -13.00 4.36
CA LYS A 86 0.10 -12.19 4.05
C LYS A 86 0.27 -10.98 4.97
N VAL A 87 -0.82 -10.43 5.51
CA VAL A 87 -0.86 -9.20 6.34
C VAL A 87 -0.30 -9.37 7.77
N LEU A 88 0.68 -10.27 7.95
CA LEU A 88 1.29 -10.59 9.25
C LEU A 88 2.68 -9.97 9.42
N GLN A 89 3.21 -9.26 8.42
CA GLN A 89 4.57 -8.68 8.45
C GLN A 89 4.60 -7.17 8.21
N VAL A 90 3.54 -6.49 8.65
CA VAL A 90 3.36 -5.04 8.51
C VAL A 90 4.58 -4.28 9.06
N TYR A 91 5.26 -3.50 8.21
CA TYR A 91 6.41 -2.68 8.61
C TYR A 91 5.90 -1.39 9.24
N ILE A 92 6.12 -1.25 10.55
CA ILE A 92 5.83 -0.02 11.27
C ILE A 92 6.83 1.04 10.80
N ILE A 93 6.35 2.07 10.10
CA ILE A 93 7.09 3.33 10.01
C ILE A 93 6.95 3.99 11.37
N LYS A 94 7.88 3.69 12.28
CA LYS A 94 7.97 4.42 13.56
C LYS A 94 8.42 5.84 13.24
N ALA A 95 7.45 6.73 13.01
CA ALA A 95 7.62 8.14 13.29
C ALA A 95 7.57 8.27 14.82
N HIS A 96 8.69 8.65 15.42
CA HIS A 96 8.84 8.82 16.85
C HIS A 96 8.24 10.15 17.33
#